data_AF-A0A431K910-F1
#
_entry.id   AF-A0A431K910-F1
#
_cell.length_a   1.000
_cell.length_b   1.000
_cell.length_c   1.000
_cell.angle_alpha   90.00
_cell.angle_beta   90.00
_cell.angle_gamma   90.00
#
_symmetry.space_group_name_H-M   'P 1'
#
loop_
_entity.id
_entity.type
_entity.pdbx_description
1 polymer ?
#
loop_
_entity_poly.entity_id
_entity_poly.type
_entity_poly.pdbx_seq_one_letter_code
_entity_poly.pdbx_strand_id
1 'polypeptide(L)' 'MPEQEIRALATELRMQLEQQHGLLLGGATLVCALGYASTAAMRQARRRGTLPIPLFTVPGRRGYFALSRDVADWL' A
#
# COMPACT_ATOMS: atom_id res chain seq x y z
N MET A 1 14.18 0.90 -25.06
CA MET A 1 12.70 0.91 -24.95
C MET A 1 12.35 1.16 -23.49
N PRO A 2 12.26 2.44 -23.06
CA PRO A 2 12.15 2.80 -21.64
C PRO A 2 10.87 2.28 -20.95
N GLU A 3 9.79 2.06 -21.70
CA GLU A 3 8.54 1.50 -21.15
C GLU A 3 8.66 0.05 -20.66
N GLN A 4 9.56 -0.75 -21.25
CA GLN A 4 9.74 -2.14 -20.84
C GLN A 4 10.53 -2.25 -19.53
N GLU A 5 11.51 -1.37 -19.34
CA GLU A 5 12.32 -1.29 -18.13
C GLU A 5 11.47 -0.84 -16.92
N ILE A 6 10.61 0.16 -17.11
CA ILE A 6 9.67 0.61 -16.06
C ILE A 6 8.72 -0.52 -15.65
N ARG A 7 8.19 -1.28 -16.62
CA ARG A 7 7.30 -2.42 -16.34
C ARG A 7 8.01 -3.56 -15.61
N ALA A 8 9.27 -3.83 -15.98
CA ALA A 8 10.08 -4.82 -15.30
C ALA A 8 10.33 -4.42 -13.84
N LEU A 9 10.71 -3.16 -13.60
CA LEU A 9 10.92 -2.61 -12.27
C LEU A 9 9.64 -2.67 -11.40
N ALA A 10 8.50 -2.27 -11.96
CA ALA A 10 7.21 -2.35 -11.25
C ALA A 10 6.85 -3.80 -10.88
N THR A 11 7.20 -4.76 -11.74
CA THR A 11 6.99 -6.19 -11.46
C THR A 11 7.91 -6.70 -10.36
N GLU A 12 9.17 -6.29 -10.37
CA GLU A 12 10.14 -6.64 -9.33
C GLU A 12 9.72 -6.08 -7.96
N LEU A 13 9.33 -4.80 -7.91
CA LEU A 13 8.86 -4.15 -6.68
C LEU A 13 7.61 -4.84 -6.11
N ARG A 14 6.66 -5.21 -6.98
CA ARG A 14 5.47 -5.97 -6.58
C ARG A 14 5.83 -7.32 -5.98
N MET A 15 6.75 -8.07 -6.60
CA MET A 15 7.22 -9.36 -6.04
C MET A 15 7.92 -9.17 -4.69
N GLN A 16 8.76 -8.15 -4.54
CA GLN A 16 9.45 -7.86 -3.28
C GLN A 16 8.47 -7.48 -2.16
N LEU A 17 7.47 -6.64 -2.45
CA LEU A 17 6.43 -6.27 -1.49
C LEU A 17 5.59 -7.47 -1.04
N GLU A 18 5.18 -8.33 -1.98
CA GLU A 18 4.44 -9.55 -1.67
C GLU A 18 5.27 -10.54 -0.86
N GLN A 19 6.57 -10.68 -1.17
CA GLN A 19 7.45 -11.60 -0.44
C GLN A 19 7.75 -11.12 0.98
N GLN A 20 7.90 -9.81 1.19
CA GLN A 20 8.24 -9.24 2.49
C GLN A 20 7.04 -9.08 3.42
N HIS A 21 5.86 -8.78 2.89
CA HIS A 21 4.69 -8.43 3.69
C HIS A 21 3.47 -9.33 3.46
N GLY A 22 3.54 -10.26 2.50
CA GLY A 22 2.41 -11.04 2.04
C GLY A 22 1.47 -10.21 1.17
N LEU A 23 0.25 -10.72 0.96
CA LEU A 23 -0.75 -10.08 0.11
C LEU A 23 -1.38 -8.82 0.71
N LEU A 24 -1.18 -8.58 2.01
CA LEU A 24 -1.86 -7.55 2.79
C LEU A 24 -0.87 -6.64 3.49
N LEU A 25 -0.92 -5.34 3.21
CA LEU A 25 -0.28 -4.32 4.04
C LEU A 25 -1.26 -3.79 5.07
N GLY A 26 -0.80 -3.68 6.32
CA GLY A 26 -1.59 -3.08 7.39
C GLY A 26 -0.72 -2.36 8.41
N GLY A 27 -1.36 -1.69 9.37
CA GLY A 27 -0.67 -1.08 10.51
C GLY A 27 0.39 -0.04 10.09
N ALA A 28 1.56 -0.09 10.74
CA ALA A 28 2.65 0.84 10.50
C ALA A 28 3.28 0.69 9.10
N THR A 29 3.33 -0.54 8.57
CA THR A 29 3.86 -0.81 7.24
C THR A 29 3.05 -0.09 6.16
N LEU A 30 1.72 -0.17 6.24
CA LEU A 30 0.83 0.54 5.30
C LEU A 30 1.01 2.05 5.38
N VAL A 31 1.14 2.60 6.60
CA VAL A 31 1.35 4.04 6.81
C VAL A 31 2.65 4.51 6.17
N CYS A 32 3.73 3.75 6.39
CA CYS A 32 5.04 4.04 5.83
C CYS A 32 5.04 3.94 4.30
N ALA A 33 4.45 2.86 3.75
CA ALA A 33 4.36 2.65 2.30
C ALA A 33 3.59 3.76 1.59
N LEU A 34 2.56 4.32 2.23
CA LEU A 34 1.78 5.45 1.71
C LEU A 34 2.42 6.83 1.95
N GLY A 35 3.62 6.89 2.53
CA GLY A 35 4.36 8.13 2.76
C GLY A 35 3.80 9.01 3.89
N TYR A 36 2.99 8.46 4.80
CA TYR A 36 2.45 9.23 5.93
C TYR A 36 3.37 9.17 7.15
N ALA A 37 3.58 10.31 7.80
CA ALA A 37 4.40 10.39 9.02
C ALA A 37 3.79 9.67 10.23
N SER A 38 2.47 9.38 10.23
CA SER A 38 1.82 8.67 11.34
C SER A 38 0.50 8.01 10.92
N THR A 39 0.05 7.05 11.73
CA THR A 39 -1.27 6.42 11.59
C THR A 39 -2.42 7.42 11.68
N ALA A 40 -2.25 8.48 12.49
CA ALA A 40 -3.24 9.55 12.63
C ALA A 40 -3.37 10.37 11.34
N ALA A 41 -2.24 10.72 10.70
CA ALA A 41 -2.23 11.43 9.42
C ALA A 41 -2.92 10.62 8.30
N MET A 42 -2.59 9.33 8.18
CA MET A 42 -3.27 8.44 7.23
C MET A 42 -4.78 8.32 7.51
N ARG A 43 -5.18 8.20 8.78
CA ARG A 43 -6.61 8.16 9.17
C ARG A 43 -7.33 9.47 8.80
N GLN A 44 -6.66 10.61 8.93
CA GLN A 44 -7.22 11.90 8.53
C GLN A 44 -7.37 12.00 7.02
N ALA A 45 -6.38 11.59 6.22
CA ALA A 45 -6.48 11.51 4.77
C ALA A 45 -7.64 10.61 4.32
N ARG A 46 -7.80 9.45 4.97
CA ARG A 46 -8.95 8.56 4.72
C ARG A 46 -10.29 9.24 4.99
N ARG A 47 -10.42 9.91 6.14
CA ARG A 47 -11.66 10.63 6.50
C ARG A 47 -11.99 11.75 5.50
N ARG A 48 -10.97 12.34 4.87
CA ARG A 48 -11.10 13.35 3.83
C ARG A 48 -11.33 12.76 2.43
N GLY A 49 -11.23 11.43 2.27
CA GLY A 49 -11.36 10.77 0.98
C GLY A 49 -10.19 11.00 0.02
N THR A 50 -9.02 11.40 0.53
CA THR A 50 -7.85 11.76 -0.30
C THR A 50 -6.81 10.65 -0.40
N LEU A 51 -7.19 9.41 -0.10
CA LEU A 51 -6.26 8.29 -0.25
C LEU A 51 -6.15 7.89 -1.72
N PRO A 52 -4.94 7.57 -2.20
CA PRO A 52 -4.73 7.20 -3.60
C PRO A 52 -5.19 5.76 -3.92
N ILE A 53 -5.39 4.92 -2.91
CA ILE A 53 -5.71 3.50 -3.05
C ILE A 53 -6.88 3.08 -2.16
N PRO A 54 -7.62 2.02 -2.52
CA PRO A 54 -8.68 1.48 -1.68
C PRO A 54 -8.12 0.88 -0.38
N LEU A 55 -8.78 1.19 0.74
CA LEU A 55 -8.53 0.56 2.02
C LEU A 55 -9.76 -0.24 2.47
N PHE A 56 -9.51 -1.38 3.11
CA PHE A 56 -10.57 -2.24 3.66
C PHE A 56 -10.23 -2.71 5.07
N THR A 57 -11.23 -3.24 5.75
CA THR A 57 -11.08 -3.87 7.06
C THR A 57 -11.18 -5.38 6.91
N VAL A 58 -10.38 -6.12 7.67
CA VAL A 58 -10.46 -7.59 7.73
C VAL A 58 -11.20 -7.99 9.01
N PRO A 59 -12.28 -8.79 8.94
CA PRO A 59 -12.98 -9.27 10.13
C PRO A 59 -12.02 -9.89 11.15
N GLY A 60 -12.20 -9.55 12.43
CA GLY A 60 -11.33 -10.03 13.52
C GLY A 60 -9.94 -9.38 13.60
N ARG A 61 -9.61 -8.44 12.70
CA ARG A 61 -8.33 -7.71 12.73
C ARG A 61 -8.58 -6.21 12.89
N ARG A 62 -7.83 -5.58 13.80
CA ARG A 62 -7.94 -4.14 14.05
C ARG A 62 -7.17 -3.35 13.00
N GLY A 63 -7.81 -2.31 12.46
CA GLY A 63 -7.18 -1.37 11.54
C GLY A 63 -7.61 -1.53 10.09
N TYR A 64 -6.90 -0.82 9.21
CA TYR A 64 -7.14 -0.83 7.78
C TYR A 64 -6.00 -1.54 7.08
N PHE A 65 -6.36 -2.15 5.96
CA PHE A 65 -5.49 -2.92 5.11
C PHE A 65 -5.62 -2.45 3.67
N ALA A 66 -4.54 -2.60 2.93
CA ALA A 66 -4.50 -2.49 1.49
C ALA A 66 -3.89 -3.78 0.91
N LEU A 67 -4.17 -4.06 -0.35
CA LEU A 67 -3.46 -5.12 -1.06
C LEU A 67 -2.07 -4.61 -1.41
N SER A 68 -1.06 -5.47 -1.21
CA SER A 68 0.32 -5.12 -1.54
C SER A 68 0.47 -4.75 -3.02
N ARG A 69 -0.29 -5.40 -3.90
CA ARG A 69 -0.34 -5.07 -5.33
C ARG A 69 -0.90 -3.66 -5.60
N ASP A 70 -1.96 -3.26 -4.91
CA ASP A 70 -2.61 -1.96 -5.16
C ASP A 70 -1.69 -0.82 -4.70
N VAL A 71 -0.89 -1.06 -3.66
CA VAL A 71 0.16 -0.15 -3.20
C VAL A 71 1.32 -0.11 -4.20
N ALA A 72 1.74 -1.26 -4.72
CA ALA A 72 2.81 -1.35 -5.71
C ALA A 72 2.44 -0.68 -7.04
N ASP A 73 1.19 -0.83 -7.48
CA ASP A 73 0.70 -0.22 -8.73
C ASP A 73 0.53 1.30 -8.61
N TRP A 74 0.41 1.82 -7.39
CA TRP A 74 0.33 3.26 -7.11
C TRP A 74 1.71 3.93 -7.02
N LEU A 75 2.72 3.24 -6.49
CA LEU A 75 4.10 3.73 -6.38
C LEU A 75 4.76 3.91 -7.76
#